data_AF-A0A655AA00-F1
#
_entry.id   AF-A0A655AA00-F1
#
_cell.length_a   1.000
_cell.length_b   1.000
_cell.length_c   1.000
_cell.angle_alpha   90.00
_cell.angle_beta   90.00
_cell.angle_gamma   90.00
#
_symmetry.space_group_name_H-M   'P 1'
#
loop_
_entity.id
_entity.type
_entity.pdbx_description
1 polymer ?
#
loop_
_entity_poly.entity_id
_entity_poly.type
_entity_poly.pdbx_seq_one_letter_code
_entity_poly.pdbx_strand_id
1 'polypeptide(L)'
;MGLFNSGHTNTGSFNAGSMNTGDFNSGNVNTGYFNSGNINTGFFNSGDLNTGLFNSVNQPVQNSGWLHTGTNNSGYANAGTFNSGFDNNARDEHAEFVTGNSGLANVGNYNAGIINVGDHLSGFRNSVPTITGTANISGFVNAGTSISGFFNFGSLMSGFANFDDEVSGYLNGDSRASGWIH
;
A
#
# COMPACT_ATOMS: atom_id res chain seq x y z
N MET A 1 16.72 12.07 -35.35
CA MET A 1 15.81 13.21 -35.17
C MET A 1 14.51 12.86 -35.87
N GLY A 2 13.37 12.81 -35.17
CA GLY A 2 12.10 12.48 -35.82
C GLY A 2 11.37 13.72 -36.37
N LEU A 3 10.14 13.53 -36.83
CA LEU A 3 9.41 14.51 -37.64
C LEU A 3 8.25 15.15 -36.84
N PHE A 4 7.83 16.35 -37.23
CA PHE A 4 6.64 17.02 -36.67
C PHE A 4 6.70 17.32 -35.16
N ASN A 5 7.88 17.64 -34.64
CA ASN A 5 8.00 18.14 -33.27
C ASN A 5 7.80 19.66 -33.22
N SER A 6 7.05 20.14 -32.23
CA SER A 6 6.94 21.56 -31.88
C SER A 6 7.68 21.81 -30.57
N GLY A 7 8.55 22.82 -30.50
CA GLY A 7 9.41 23.14 -29.34
C GLY A 7 10.85 22.63 -29.49
N HIS A 8 11.56 22.45 -28.37
CA HIS A 8 13.02 22.21 -28.36
C HIS A 8 13.41 20.83 -27.81
N THR A 9 14.56 20.31 -28.27
CA THR A 9 15.21 19.10 -27.73
C THR A 9 14.34 17.85 -27.62
N ASN A 10 13.34 17.72 -28.49
CA ASN A 10 12.52 16.51 -28.58
C ASN A 10 13.24 15.44 -29.42
N THR A 11 13.20 14.19 -28.97
CA THR A 11 13.72 13.02 -29.67
C THR A 11 12.58 12.07 -30.01
N GLY A 12 12.38 11.78 -31.29
CA GLY A 12 11.20 11.05 -31.82
C GLY A 12 10.32 11.97 -32.66
N SER A 13 9.04 11.65 -32.83
CA SER A 13 8.11 12.33 -33.74
C SER A 13 6.81 12.75 -33.07
N PHE A 14 6.15 13.78 -33.61
CA PHE A 14 4.84 14.28 -33.16
C PHE A 14 4.80 14.71 -31.69
N ASN A 15 5.93 15.19 -31.15
CA ASN A 15 5.97 15.72 -29.78
C ASN A 15 5.73 17.23 -29.78
N ALA A 16 4.85 17.71 -28.91
CA ALA A 16 4.60 19.14 -28.67
C ALA A 16 5.15 19.54 -27.30
N GLY A 17 5.95 20.60 -27.24
CA GLY A 17 6.65 21.07 -26.04
C GLY A 17 8.16 20.78 -26.09
N SER A 18 8.83 20.59 -24.95
CA SER A 18 10.29 20.45 -24.92
C SER A 18 10.80 19.24 -24.14
N MET A 19 11.98 18.74 -24.52
CA MET A 19 12.67 17.63 -23.85
C MET A 19 11.89 16.32 -23.79
N ASN A 20 10.98 16.07 -24.74
CA ASN A 20 10.28 14.80 -24.83
C ASN A 20 11.11 13.74 -25.57
N THR A 21 11.06 12.49 -25.13
CA THR A 21 11.70 11.34 -25.78
C THR A 21 10.65 10.27 -26.11
N GLY A 22 10.58 9.82 -27.36
CA GLY A 22 9.56 8.91 -27.88
C GLY A 22 8.57 9.63 -28.81
N ASP A 23 7.35 9.13 -28.99
CA ASP A 23 6.40 9.69 -29.97
C ASP A 23 5.06 10.12 -29.35
N PHE A 24 4.44 11.13 -29.96
CA PHE A 24 3.09 11.62 -29.59
C PHE A 24 2.98 12.14 -28.15
N ASN A 25 4.05 12.71 -27.57
CA ASN A 25 3.98 13.32 -26.25
C ASN A 25 3.63 14.82 -26.35
N SER A 26 2.73 15.30 -25.50
CA SER A 26 2.35 16.71 -25.39
C SER A 26 2.72 17.25 -24.00
N GLY A 27 3.41 18.39 -23.94
CA GLY A 27 3.97 18.98 -22.72
C GLY A 27 5.49 18.81 -22.65
N ASN A 28 6.10 18.77 -21.46
CA ASN A 28 7.57 18.80 -21.33
C ASN A 28 8.14 17.63 -20.52
N VAL A 29 9.36 17.19 -20.88
CA VAL A 29 10.13 16.18 -20.13
C VAL A 29 9.40 14.83 -20.04
N ASN A 30 8.64 14.44 -21.06
CA ASN A 30 8.00 13.13 -21.11
C ASN A 30 8.90 12.09 -21.80
N THR A 31 8.92 10.86 -21.30
CA THR A 31 9.61 9.73 -21.93
C THR A 31 8.63 8.59 -22.22
N GLY A 32 8.55 8.13 -23.46
CA GLY A 32 7.65 7.06 -23.91
C GLY A 32 6.65 7.54 -24.95
N TYR A 33 5.39 7.10 -24.90
CA TYR A 33 4.44 7.33 -25.98
C TYR A 33 3.07 7.82 -25.50
N PHE A 34 2.46 8.75 -26.24
CA PHE A 34 1.11 9.24 -25.95
C PHE A 34 0.93 9.81 -24.53
N ASN A 35 1.98 10.41 -23.95
CA ASN A 35 1.86 11.10 -22.66
C ASN A 35 1.43 12.55 -22.87
N SER A 36 0.52 13.06 -22.03
CA SER A 36 0.03 14.43 -22.05
C SER A 36 0.21 15.08 -20.68
N GLY A 37 0.90 16.21 -20.61
CA GLY A 37 1.35 16.86 -19.37
C GLY A 37 2.86 16.86 -19.27
N ASN A 38 3.43 16.93 -18.06
CA ASN A 38 4.86 17.10 -17.86
C ASN A 38 5.48 16.00 -16.99
N ILE A 39 6.74 15.67 -17.23
CA ILE A 39 7.54 14.77 -16.38
C ILE A 39 6.90 13.36 -16.27
N ASN A 40 6.30 12.86 -17.36
CA ASN A 40 5.74 11.51 -17.38
C ASN A 40 6.70 10.50 -18.02
N THR A 41 6.77 9.28 -17.49
CA THR A 41 7.51 8.16 -18.08
C THR A 41 6.59 6.97 -18.32
N GLY A 42 6.48 6.46 -19.55
CA GLY A 42 5.68 5.29 -19.91
C GLY A 42 4.71 5.58 -21.05
N PHE A 43 3.47 5.07 -20.99
CA PHE A 43 2.52 5.24 -22.11
C PHE A 43 1.13 5.66 -21.67
N PHE A 44 0.47 6.50 -22.48
CA PHE A 44 -0.92 6.93 -22.24
C PHE A 44 -1.13 7.57 -20.86
N ASN A 45 -0.14 8.27 -20.32
CA ASN A 45 -0.31 9.03 -19.09
C ASN A 45 -0.87 10.43 -19.40
N SER A 46 -1.77 10.92 -18.55
CA SER A 46 -2.34 12.26 -18.58
C SER A 46 -2.19 12.92 -17.21
N GLY A 47 -1.76 14.19 -17.17
CA GLY A 47 -1.36 14.89 -15.94
C GLY A 47 0.17 15.02 -15.83
N ASP A 48 0.68 15.49 -14.70
CA ASP A 48 2.14 15.58 -14.48
C ASP A 48 2.66 14.51 -13.51
N LEU A 49 3.96 14.20 -13.62
CA LEU A 49 4.73 13.36 -12.70
C LEU A 49 4.29 11.88 -12.60
N ASN A 50 3.81 11.29 -13.70
CA ASN A 50 3.40 9.89 -13.72
C ASN A 50 4.50 8.96 -14.24
N THR A 51 4.71 7.80 -13.60
CA THR A 51 5.52 6.71 -14.16
C THR A 51 4.67 5.45 -14.29
N GLY A 52 4.43 4.98 -15.52
CA GLY A 52 3.62 3.80 -15.81
C GLY A 52 2.74 3.92 -17.05
N LEU A 53 1.56 3.30 -16.99
CA LEU A 53 0.59 3.22 -18.09
C LEU A 53 -0.76 3.73 -17.58
N PHE A 54 -1.46 4.50 -18.42
CA PHE A 54 -2.85 4.91 -18.18
C PHE A 54 -3.11 5.68 -16.88
N ASN A 55 -2.12 6.40 -16.36
CA ASN A 55 -2.37 7.33 -15.25
C ASN A 55 -3.13 8.56 -15.78
N SER A 56 -4.14 9.04 -15.07
CA SER A 56 -5.00 10.15 -15.54
C SER A 56 -5.06 11.35 -14.59
N VAL A 57 -4.20 11.37 -13.57
CA VAL A 57 -4.20 12.38 -12.52
C VAL A 57 -2.82 13.06 -12.43
N ASN A 58 -2.82 14.31 -12.01
CA ASN A 58 -1.59 15.00 -11.65
C ASN A 58 -1.07 14.45 -10.32
N GLN A 59 0.14 13.90 -10.29
CA GLN A 59 0.70 13.40 -9.04
C GLN A 59 1.37 14.56 -8.29
N PRO A 60 1.05 14.79 -7.00
CA PRO A 60 1.79 15.77 -6.21
C PRO A 60 3.23 15.33 -5.93
N VAL A 61 3.53 14.03 -6.13
CA VAL A 61 4.78 13.31 -5.85
C VAL A 61 4.86 12.02 -6.68
N GLN A 62 6.02 11.41 -6.85
CA GLN A 62 6.21 10.28 -7.78
C GLN A 62 5.46 8.99 -7.33
N ASN A 63 4.51 8.53 -8.15
CA ASN A 63 4.00 7.15 -8.14
C ASN A 63 4.79 6.29 -9.14
N SER A 64 5.00 5.00 -8.85
CA SER A 64 5.70 4.07 -9.73
C SER A 64 4.94 2.75 -9.87
N GLY A 65 4.42 2.47 -11.06
CA GLY A 65 3.71 1.21 -11.32
C GLY A 65 2.41 1.41 -12.08
N TRP A 66 1.40 0.61 -11.76
CA TRP A 66 0.16 0.56 -12.53
C TRP A 66 -1.07 0.79 -11.64
N LEU A 67 -2.06 1.52 -12.16
CA LEU A 67 -3.43 1.60 -11.61
C LEU A 67 -3.53 2.17 -10.18
N HIS A 68 -2.70 3.14 -9.81
CA HIS A 68 -2.77 3.75 -8.49
C HIS A 68 -3.88 4.82 -8.38
N THR A 69 -4.51 4.90 -7.21
CA THR A 69 -5.35 6.05 -6.84
C THR A 69 -4.75 6.72 -5.59
N GLY A 70 -4.42 8.01 -5.66
CA GLY A 70 -3.62 8.69 -4.62
C GLY A 70 -2.13 8.76 -4.97
N THR A 71 -1.23 8.92 -3.98
CA THR A 71 0.11 9.51 -4.18
C THR A 71 1.21 8.74 -3.41
N ASN A 72 2.49 8.84 -3.79
CA ASN A 72 3.61 8.06 -3.20
C ASN A 72 3.44 6.53 -3.24
N ASN A 73 2.70 5.99 -4.21
CA ASN A 73 2.46 4.55 -4.31
C ASN A 73 3.46 3.86 -5.25
N SER A 74 3.85 2.63 -4.90
CA SER A 74 4.68 1.76 -5.74
C SER A 74 4.10 0.36 -5.91
N GLY A 75 4.14 -0.17 -7.14
CA GLY A 75 3.71 -1.54 -7.48
C GLY A 75 2.46 -1.61 -8.34
N TYR A 76 1.38 -2.20 -7.85
CA TYR A 76 0.15 -2.40 -8.63
C TYR A 76 -1.10 -2.09 -7.82
N ALA A 77 -2.02 -1.31 -8.39
CA ALA A 77 -3.37 -1.09 -7.89
C ALA A 77 -3.52 -0.56 -6.45
N ASN A 78 -2.50 0.08 -5.89
CA ASN A 78 -2.64 0.67 -4.54
C ASN A 78 -3.55 1.92 -4.54
N ALA A 79 -4.31 2.08 -3.46
CA ALA A 79 -5.19 3.21 -3.16
C ALA A 79 -4.74 3.97 -1.90
N GLY A 80 -4.89 5.29 -1.89
CA GLY A 80 -4.43 6.16 -0.80
C GLY A 80 -2.98 6.61 -1.00
N THR A 81 -2.22 6.79 0.08
CA THR A 81 -0.85 7.29 0.02
C THR A 81 0.21 6.31 0.51
N PHE A 82 1.46 6.48 0.07
CA PHE A 82 2.65 5.80 0.61
C PHE A 82 2.61 4.26 0.64
N ASN A 83 1.86 3.63 -0.27
CA ASN A 83 1.79 2.18 -0.32
C ASN A 83 2.92 1.57 -1.17
N SER A 84 3.37 0.38 -0.79
CA SER A 84 4.27 -0.45 -1.59
C SER A 84 3.74 -1.87 -1.76
N GLY A 85 3.76 -2.37 -3.00
CA GLY A 85 3.31 -3.71 -3.33
C GLY A 85 2.00 -3.73 -4.14
N PHE A 86 1.06 -4.59 -3.76
CA PHE A 86 -0.10 -4.93 -4.57
C PHE A 86 -1.40 -4.67 -3.81
N ASP A 87 -2.30 -3.87 -4.40
CA ASP A 87 -3.68 -3.68 -3.95
C ASP A 87 -3.83 -3.20 -2.48
N ASN A 88 -2.84 -2.47 -1.97
CA ASN A 88 -2.96 -1.92 -0.62
C ASN A 88 -3.84 -0.66 -0.63
N ASN A 89 -4.65 -0.50 0.40
CA ASN A 89 -5.58 0.61 0.55
C ASN A 89 -5.31 1.37 1.87
N ALA A 90 -4.53 2.45 1.76
CA ALA A 90 -4.26 3.36 2.87
C ALA A 90 -5.40 4.37 3.03
N ARG A 91 -5.83 4.63 4.26
CA ARG A 91 -6.88 5.59 4.58
C ARG A 91 -6.25 6.86 5.13
N ASP A 92 -6.58 7.99 4.54
CA ASP A 92 -6.08 9.28 5.01
C ASP A 92 -6.90 9.75 6.22
N GLU A 93 -6.51 9.34 7.43
CA GLU A 93 -7.23 9.75 8.66
C GLU A 93 -6.48 10.82 9.49
N HIS A 94 -5.20 11.12 9.24
CA HIS A 94 -4.50 12.15 10.00
C HIS A 94 -3.41 12.85 9.18
N ALA A 95 -3.68 14.11 8.82
CA ALA A 95 -2.86 15.01 8.00
C ALA A 95 -1.46 15.37 8.55
N GLU A 96 -0.93 14.63 9.53
CA GLU A 96 0.32 14.96 10.22
C GLU A 96 1.37 13.84 10.15
N PHE A 97 1.01 12.60 9.80
CA PHE A 97 1.97 11.49 9.69
C PHE A 97 1.69 10.60 8.48
N VAL A 98 2.77 10.08 7.89
CA VAL A 98 2.80 9.32 6.64
C VAL A 98 2.00 8.02 6.77
N THR A 99 0.80 7.93 6.21
CA THR A 99 -0.06 6.74 6.22
C THR A 99 0.21 5.88 4.98
N GLY A 100 0.63 4.62 5.15
CA GLY A 100 0.91 3.71 4.03
C GLY A 100 1.12 2.26 4.46
N ASN A 101 0.89 1.32 3.54
CA ASN A 101 1.07 -0.11 3.77
C ASN A 101 2.14 -0.73 2.86
N SER A 102 2.69 -1.87 3.27
CA SER A 102 3.67 -2.63 2.50
C SER A 102 3.24 -4.10 2.35
N GLY A 103 3.29 -4.62 1.14
CA GLY A 103 2.98 -6.02 0.83
C GLY A 103 1.72 -6.16 -0.03
N LEU A 104 0.82 -7.06 0.34
CA LEU A 104 -0.32 -7.46 -0.48
C LEU A 104 -1.64 -7.20 0.24
N ALA A 105 -2.52 -6.42 -0.38
CA ALA A 105 -3.93 -6.27 -0.02
C ALA A 105 -4.18 -5.87 1.45
N ASN A 106 -3.31 -5.03 2.02
CA ASN A 106 -3.54 -4.49 3.35
C ASN A 106 -4.52 -3.31 3.28
N VAL A 107 -5.44 -3.22 4.23
CA VAL A 107 -6.47 -2.17 4.33
C VAL A 107 -6.36 -1.48 5.67
N GLY A 108 -6.24 -0.16 5.68
CA GLY A 108 -5.91 0.64 6.87
C GLY A 108 -4.51 1.22 6.74
N ASN A 109 -3.83 1.54 7.83
CA ASN A 109 -2.56 2.27 7.82
C ASN A 109 -1.44 1.48 8.50
N TYR A 110 -0.20 1.67 8.07
CA TYR A 110 1.01 1.09 8.70
C TYR A 110 1.06 -0.44 8.73
N ASN A 111 0.41 -1.10 7.77
CA ASN A 111 0.45 -2.57 7.71
C ASN A 111 1.63 -3.08 6.89
N ALA A 112 2.23 -4.19 7.31
CA ALA A 112 3.31 -4.86 6.60
C ALA A 112 3.05 -6.36 6.48
N GLY A 113 2.85 -6.86 5.27
CA GLY A 113 2.63 -8.28 5.01
C GLY A 113 1.43 -8.51 4.10
N ILE A 114 0.59 -9.48 4.45
CA ILE A 114 -0.42 -9.99 3.53
C ILE A 114 -1.80 -9.92 4.18
N ILE A 115 -2.70 -9.17 3.54
CA ILE A 115 -4.15 -9.13 3.81
C ILE A 115 -4.44 -8.73 5.27
N ASN A 116 -3.72 -7.74 5.80
CA ASN A 116 -4.05 -7.18 7.11
C ASN A 116 -5.16 -6.12 6.99
N VAL A 117 -6.11 -6.11 7.92
CA VAL A 117 -7.25 -5.18 7.93
C VAL A 117 -7.32 -4.46 9.26
N GLY A 118 -7.04 -3.16 9.25
CA GLY A 118 -6.82 -2.37 10.46
C GLY A 118 -5.54 -1.55 10.36
N ASP A 119 -5.10 -1.01 11.48
CA ASP A 119 -3.89 -0.19 11.52
C ASP A 119 -2.76 -0.91 12.28
N HIS A 120 -1.52 -0.70 11.83
CA HIS A 120 -0.26 -1.16 12.43
C HIS A 120 -0.08 -2.67 12.54
N LEU A 121 -0.51 -3.42 11.52
CA LEU A 121 -0.49 -4.88 11.55
C LEU A 121 0.66 -5.45 10.74
N SER A 122 1.37 -6.44 11.28
CA SER A 122 2.44 -7.13 10.56
C SER A 122 2.28 -8.63 10.52
N GLY A 123 2.59 -9.26 9.39
CA GLY A 123 2.45 -10.70 9.20
C GLY A 123 1.33 -11.04 8.23
N PHE A 124 0.57 -12.08 8.53
CA PHE A 124 -0.43 -12.63 7.62
C PHE A 124 -1.82 -12.56 8.26
N ARG A 125 -2.77 -11.93 7.56
CA ARG A 125 -4.20 -11.87 7.90
C ARG A 125 -4.53 -11.46 9.33
N ASN A 126 -3.96 -10.37 9.80
CA ASN A 126 -4.41 -9.73 11.03
C ASN A 126 -5.67 -8.88 10.77
N SER A 127 -6.62 -8.81 11.70
CA SER A 127 -7.85 -8.03 11.51
C SER A 127 -8.33 -7.38 12.81
N VAL A 128 -8.68 -6.08 12.80
CA VAL A 128 -9.36 -5.39 13.93
C VAL A 128 -10.77 -4.95 13.55
N PRO A 129 -11.74 -5.10 14.48
CA PRO A 129 -13.07 -4.51 14.33
C PRO A 129 -13.13 -2.98 14.45
N THR A 130 -12.13 -2.33 15.08
CA THR A 130 -12.15 -0.88 15.35
C THR A 130 -10.96 -0.21 14.70
N ILE A 131 -11.25 0.68 13.74
CA ILE A 131 -10.28 1.45 12.94
C ILE A 131 -9.51 2.48 13.82
N THR A 132 -9.87 2.61 15.10
CA THR A 132 -9.18 3.44 16.10
C THR A 132 -8.32 2.64 17.08
N GLY A 133 -8.19 1.32 16.90
CA GLY A 133 -7.44 0.46 17.81
C GLY A 133 -6.61 -0.57 17.06
N THR A 134 -5.37 -0.76 17.51
CA THR A 134 -4.42 -1.77 17.03
C THR A 134 -5.03 -3.19 17.18
N ALA A 135 -5.29 -3.94 16.11
CA ALA A 135 -5.56 -5.38 16.26
C ALA A 135 -4.25 -6.05 16.53
N ASN A 136 -4.36 -7.12 17.28
CA ASN A 136 -3.44 -8.19 17.18
C ASN A 136 -4.20 -9.49 16.89
N ILE A 137 -3.70 -10.54 16.25
CA ILE A 137 -2.67 -10.74 15.24
C ILE A 137 -2.63 -12.29 15.05
N SER A 138 -2.02 -12.79 13.99
CA SER A 138 -1.49 -14.14 13.93
C SER A 138 -0.04 -14.06 13.48
N GLY A 139 0.85 -14.66 14.26
CA GLY A 139 2.27 -14.34 14.25
C GLY A 139 2.90 -14.70 15.60
N PHE A 140 3.94 -14.01 16.04
CA PHE A 140 4.52 -14.33 17.34
C PHE A 140 3.70 -13.78 18.52
N VAL A 141 2.93 -12.69 18.35
CA VAL A 141 2.17 -12.03 19.42
C VAL A 141 0.85 -11.44 18.92
N ASN A 142 -0.26 -11.76 19.58
CA ASN A 142 -1.64 -11.63 19.10
C ASN A 142 -2.58 -11.09 20.21
N ALA A 143 -3.59 -10.25 19.92
CA ALA A 143 -4.42 -9.51 20.90
C ALA A 143 -5.71 -8.87 20.31
N GLY A 144 -6.87 -9.33 20.75
CA GLY A 144 -8.14 -9.18 20.05
C GLY A 144 -9.00 -10.42 20.29
N THR A 145 -10.11 -10.58 19.60
CA THR A 145 -10.87 -11.84 19.68
C THR A 145 -10.37 -12.83 18.63
N SER A 146 -10.26 -14.12 18.96
CA SER A 146 -9.93 -15.20 18.02
C SER A 146 -8.51 -15.12 17.42
N ILE A 147 -7.50 -15.26 18.28
CA ILE A 147 -6.10 -14.94 17.99
C ILE A 147 -5.19 -16.13 18.22
N SER A 148 -4.17 -16.28 17.35
CA SER A 148 -3.31 -17.46 17.38
C SER A 148 -1.84 -17.24 17.02
N GLY A 149 -0.92 -17.93 17.70
CA GLY A 149 0.53 -17.76 17.53
C GLY A 149 1.33 -18.00 18.81
N PHE A 150 2.46 -17.34 19.05
CA PHE A 150 3.29 -17.70 20.20
C PHE A 150 2.75 -17.13 21.53
N PHE A 151 2.35 -15.86 21.57
CA PHE A 151 1.72 -15.21 22.74
C PHE A 151 0.38 -14.56 22.35
N ASN A 152 -0.73 -14.88 23.01
CA ASN A 152 -2.07 -14.36 22.67
C ASN A 152 -2.72 -13.60 23.86
N PHE A 153 -3.60 -12.59 23.62
CA PHE A 153 -4.38 -11.83 24.64
C PHE A 153 -5.82 -11.43 24.22
N GLY A 154 -6.89 -11.99 24.78
CA GLY A 154 -8.29 -11.66 24.41
C GLY A 154 -9.26 -12.83 24.60
N SER A 155 -10.23 -13.07 23.72
CA SER A 155 -11.15 -14.22 23.89
C SER A 155 -11.03 -15.22 22.74
N LEU A 156 -11.17 -16.53 23.01
CA LEU A 156 -11.02 -17.65 22.06
C LEU A 156 -9.62 -17.75 21.44
N MET A 157 -8.62 -18.13 22.22
CA MET A 157 -7.20 -17.94 21.86
C MET A 157 -6.45 -19.27 21.73
N SER A 158 -5.45 -19.34 20.84
CA SER A 158 -4.66 -20.56 20.66
C SER A 158 -3.16 -20.37 20.39
N GLY A 159 -2.26 -21.09 21.06
CA GLY A 159 -0.83 -20.81 20.91
C GLY A 159 0.11 -21.39 21.96
N PHE A 160 1.35 -20.89 22.03
CA PHE A 160 2.29 -21.36 23.06
C PHE A 160 1.96 -20.75 24.44
N ALA A 161 1.62 -19.48 24.51
CA ALA A 161 1.24 -18.81 25.75
C ALA A 161 0.03 -17.88 25.54
N ASN A 162 -0.96 -17.91 26.42
CA ASN A 162 -2.25 -17.26 26.22
C ASN A 162 -2.81 -16.68 27.52
N PHE A 163 -3.57 -15.58 27.46
CA PHE A 163 -4.15 -14.91 28.64
C PHE A 163 -5.57 -14.32 28.34
N ASP A 164 -6.60 -14.63 29.16
CA ASP A 164 -8.09 -14.39 29.06
C ASP A 164 -8.97 -15.63 28.66
N ASP A 165 -10.28 -15.49 28.31
CA ASP A 165 -11.28 -16.59 28.26
C ASP A 165 -11.17 -17.55 27.03
N GLU A 166 -11.24 -18.85 27.36
CA GLU A 166 -11.20 -20.06 26.52
C GLU A 166 -9.92 -20.23 25.70
N VAL A 167 -8.99 -20.94 26.34
CA VAL A 167 -7.58 -20.91 26.02
C VAL A 167 -7.06 -22.30 25.72
N SER A 168 -6.71 -22.58 24.47
CA SER A 168 -6.00 -23.81 24.12
C SER A 168 -4.53 -23.49 23.83
N GLY A 169 -3.58 -24.08 24.55
CA GLY A 169 -2.16 -23.74 24.40
C GLY A 169 -1.26 -24.29 25.49
N TYR A 170 0.04 -23.99 25.41
CA TYR A 170 1.04 -24.61 26.29
C TYR A 170 1.11 -23.96 27.69
N LEU A 171 1.04 -22.63 27.79
CA LEU A 171 0.97 -21.86 29.03
C LEU A 171 -0.26 -20.95 29.01
N ASN A 172 -1.21 -21.11 29.93
CA ASN A 172 -2.49 -20.41 29.90
C ASN A 172 -2.73 -19.69 31.23
N GLY A 173 -2.90 -18.36 31.20
CA GLY A 173 -3.33 -17.57 32.35
C GLY A 173 -4.82 -17.23 32.22
N ASP A 174 -5.66 -17.88 33.02
CA ASP A 174 -7.12 -17.78 32.89
C ASP A 174 -7.79 -17.57 34.26
N SER A 175 -8.89 -16.81 34.32
CA SER A 175 -9.77 -16.71 35.49
C SER A 175 -10.67 -17.95 35.66
N ARG A 176 -10.75 -18.82 34.63
CA ARG A 176 -11.46 -20.11 34.62
C ARG A 176 -10.64 -21.25 33.99
N ALA A 177 -9.37 -21.33 34.35
CA ALA A 177 -8.43 -22.46 34.26
C ALA A 177 -8.72 -23.63 33.28
N SER A 178 -7.91 -23.73 32.21
CA SER A 178 -7.36 -25.02 31.74
C SER A 178 -5.98 -24.85 31.08
N GLY A 179 -4.97 -25.58 31.56
CA GLY A 179 -3.56 -25.54 31.12
C GLY A 179 -2.67 -26.45 31.99
N TRP A 180 -1.46 -26.83 31.53
CA TRP A 180 -0.61 -27.82 32.24
C TRP A 180 0.11 -27.27 33.47
N ILE A 181 0.36 -25.97 33.52
CA ILE A 181 0.98 -25.28 34.66
C ILE A 181 0.21 -23.98 34.86
N HIS A 182 -0.33 -23.80 36.06
CA HIS A 182 -1.21 -22.71 36.45
C HIS A 182 -0.42 -21.63 37.20
#